data_AF-A0AAD1W5G2-F1
#
_entry.id   AF-A0AAD1W5G2-F1
#
_cell.length_a   1.000
_cell.length_b   1.000
_cell.length_c   1.000
_cell.angle_alpha   90.00
_cell.angle_beta   90.00
_cell.angle_gamma   90.00
#
_symmetry.space_group_name_H-M   'P 1'
#
loop_
_entity.id
_entity.type
_entity.pdbx_description
1 polymer ?
#
loop_
_entity_poly.entity_id
_entity_poly.type
_entity_poly.pdbx_seq_one_letter_code
_entity_poly.pdbx_strand_id
1 'polypeptide(L)' 'RYSRIDYIFMAQEALPLLHKASIGLIAESDHAPVSVQIQSPLHKPAERHWKLNENMLLNLGDTDPV' A
#
# COMPACT_ATOMS: atom_id res chain seq x y z
N ARG A 1 1.53 -12.99 -35.32
CA ARG A 1 1.67 -11.66 -34.66
C ARG A 1 1.40 -11.89 -33.18
N TYR A 2 2.32 -11.54 -32.28
CA TYR A 2 2.08 -11.66 -30.83
C TYR A 2 1.37 -10.41 -30.34
N SER A 3 0.26 -10.59 -29.64
CA SER A 3 -0.52 -9.51 -29.04
C SER A 3 -0.42 -9.64 -27.52
N ARG A 4 0.06 -8.59 -26.83
CA ARG A 4 -0.07 -8.51 -25.37
C ARG A 4 -1.46 -7.95 -25.09
N ILE A 5 -2.38 -8.78 -24.59
CA ILE A 5 -3.76 -8.37 -24.32
C ILE A 5 -4.15 -8.51 -22.85
N ASP A 6 -3.33 -9.20 -22.06
CA ASP A 6 -3.56 -9.45 -20.64
C ASP A 6 -2.80 -8.42 -19.80
N TYR A 7 -3.56 -7.60 -19.06
CA TYR A 7 -3.04 -6.49 -18.26
C TYR A 7 -3.63 -6.47 -16.86
N ILE A 8 -2.82 -6.07 -15.89
CA ILE A 8 -3.25 -5.80 -14.52
C ILE A 8 -2.93 -4.33 -14.24
N PHE A 9 -3.96 -3.53 -14.02
CA PHE A 9 -3.83 -2.12 -13.66
C PHE A 9 -3.86 -1.94 -12.15
N MET A 10 -3.07 -1.00 -11.66
CA MET A 10 -2.94 -0.70 -10.23
C MET A 10 -2.84 0.82 -10.07
N ALA A 11 -3.45 1.33 -9.00
CA ALA A 11 -3.34 2.73 -8.62
C ALA A 11 -1.90 3.05 -8.20
N GLN A 12 -1.43 4.28 -8.46
CA GLN A 12 -0.05 4.69 -8.17
C GLN A 12 0.28 4.54 -6.67
N GLU A 13 -0.71 4.79 -5.81
CA GLU A 13 -0.64 4.70 -4.36
C GLU A 13 -0.41 3.26 -3.87
N ALA A 14 -0.79 2.26 -4.68
CA ALA A 14 -0.65 0.85 -4.35
C ALA A 14 0.65 0.23 -4.89
N LEU A 15 1.44 0.95 -5.71
CA LEU A 15 2.74 0.49 -6.21
C LEU A 15 3.70 0.01 -5.11
N PRO A 16 3.79 0.67 -3.92
CA PRO A 16 4.66 0.19 -2.85
C PRO A 16 4.28 -1.19 -2.30
N LEU A 17 3.05 -1.64 -2.54
CA LEU A 17 2.56 -2.95 -2.10
C LEU A 17 2.90 -4.07 -3.09
N LEU A 18 3.35 -3.72 -4.30
CA LEU A 18 3.70 -4.69 -5.32
C LEU A 18 5.04 -5.36 -4.98
N HIS A 19 4.98 -6.65 -4.68
CA HIS A 19 6.17 -7.46 -4.40
C HIS A 19 6.79 -8.02 -5.68
N LYS A 20 5.95 -8.50 -6.62
CA LYS A 20 6.41 -9.10 -7.87
C LYS A 20 5.34 -9.00 -8.95
N ALA A 21 5.76 -8.85 -10.21
CA ALA A 21 4.93 -9.06 -11.39
C ALA A 21 5.61 -10.09 -12.30
N SER A 22 4.85 -11.00 -12.90
CA SER A 22 5.41 -12.04 -13.76
C SER A 22 4.47 -12.45 -14.89
N ILE A 23 5.09 -12.90 -15.98
CA ILE A 23 4.44 -13.62 -17.07
C ILE A 23 4.92 -15.06 -16.96
N GLY A 24 3.98 -15.99 -16.75
CA GLY A 24 4.29 -17.40 -16.63
C GLY A 24 4.49 -18.07 -17.99
N LEU A 25 4.75 -19.37 -17.95
CA LEU A 25 4.89 -20.18 -19.15
C LEU A 25 3.51 -20.56 -19.70
N ILE A 26 3.42 -20.61 -21.02
CA ILE A 26 2.25 -21.13 -21.72
C ILE A 26 2.25 -22.65 -21.53
N ALA A 27 1.20 -23.18 -20.91
CA ALA A 27 1.05 -24.61 -20.67
C ALA A 27 -0.19 -25.17 -21.37
N GLU A 28 -1.37 -24.58 -21.11
CA GLU A 28 -2.65 -25.16 -21.54
C GLU A 28 -3.53 -24.22 -22.38
N SER A 29 -3.14 -22.94 -22.49
CA SER A 29 -3.86 -21.90 -23.25
C SER A 29 -3.02 -21.40 -24.42
N ASP A 30 -3.64 -20.69 -25.34
CA ASP A 30 -3.00 -19.84 -26.36
C ASP A 30 -2.38 -18.55 -25.78
N HIS A 31 -2.61 -18.27 -24.49
CA HIS A 31 -2.06 -17.13 -23.75
C HIS A 31 -1.17 -17.55 -22.58
N ALA A 32 -0.17 -16.72 -22.28
CA ALA A 32 0.68 -16.87 -21.10
C ALA A 32 0.00 -16.23 -19.88
N PRO A 33 -0.03 -16.89 -18.71
CA PRO A 33 -0.66 -16.32 -17.52
C PRO A 33 0.12 -15.09 -17.04
N VAL A 34 -0.60 -14.02 -16.70
CA VAL A 34 -0.05 -12.80 -16.09
C VAL A 34 -0.43 -12.75 -14.62
N SER A 35 0.53 -12.50 -13.73
CA SER A 35 0.30 -12.50 -12.29
C SER A 35 1.03 -11.36 -11.58
N VAL A 36 0.44 -10.90 -10.48
CA VAL A 36 1.04 -9.97 -9.54
C VAL A 36 0.98 -10.55 -8.13
N GLN A 37 2.04 -10.36 -7.37
CA GLN A 37 2.10 -10.67 -5.95
C GLN A 37 2.10 -9.35 -5.20
N ILE A 38 1.10 -9.17 -4.33
CA ILE A 38 0.94 -7.96 -3.53
C ILE A 38 1.19 -8.34 -2.07
N GLN A 39 2.02 -7.58 -1.39
CA GLN A 39 2.26 -7.72 0.04
C GLN A 39 1.50 -6.61 0.78
N SER A 40 0.54 -6.99 1.61
CA SER A 40 -0.15 -6.04 2.48
C SER A 40 0.87 -5.37 3.40
N PRO A 41 0.74 -4.06 3.66
CA PRO A 41 1.63 -3.40 4.60
C PRO A 41 1.47 -4.04 5.98
N LEU A 42 2.58 -4.53 6.55
CA LEU A 42 2.65 -5.00 7.93
C LEU A 42 2.71 -3.79 8.86
N HIS A 43 1.64 -3.01 8.91
CA HIS A 43 1.44 -2.09 10.03
C HIS A 43 -0.03 -1.70 10.16
N LYS A 44 -0.75 -2.44 11.02
CA LYS A 44 -1.75 -1.80 11.86
C LYS A 44 -0.97 -1.20 13.03
N PRO A 45 -0.76 0.13 13.13
CA PRO A 45 -0.47 0.70 14.43
C PRO A 45 -1.61 0.27 15.34
N ALA A 46 -1.28 -0.49 16.39
CA ALA A 46 -2.25 -1.11 17.28
C ALA A 46 -3.06 -0.08 18.08
N GLU A 47 -2.68 1.19 18.06
CA GLU A 47 -3.35 2.23 18.83
C GLU A 47 -3.52 3.48 17.97
N ARG A 48 -4.74 3.66 17.44
CA ARG A 48 -5.22 5.01 17.18
C ARG A 48 -5.44 5.63 18.56
N HIS A 49 -4.42 6.32 19.09
CA HIS A 49 -4.62 7.18 20.24
C HIS A 49 -5.51 8.35 19.78
N TRP A 50 -6.83 8.16 19.88
CA TRP A 50 -7.81 9.25 19.78
C TRP A 50 -7.64 10.25 20.92
N LYS A 51 -6.88 9.87 21.95
CA LYS A 51 -6.47 10.74 23.05
C LYS A 51 -5.36 11.68 22.55
N LEU A 52 -5.66 12.97 22.54
CA LEU A 52 -4.67 14.03 22.37
C LEU A 52 -3.50 13.78 23.32
N ASN A 53 -2.27 13.93 22.81
CA ASN A 53 -1.06 13.85 23.63
C ASN A 53 -1.19 14.87 24.77
N GLU A 54 -1.25 14.38 26.01
CA GLU A 54 -1.43 15.24 27.20
C GLU A 54 -0.34 16.32 27.29
N ASN A 55 0.87 16.01 26.81
CA ASN A 55 1.96 16.97 26.77
C ASN A 55 1.74 18.10 25.76
N MET A 56 0.90 17.91 24.74
CA MET A 56 0.49 19.00 23.85
C MET A 56 -0.58 19.89 24.47
N LEU A 57 -1.41 19.35 25.37
CA LEU A 57 -2.44 20.13 26.09
C LEU A 57 -1.81 21.02 27.17
N LEU A 58 -0.71 20.56 27.79
CA LEU A 58 0.00 21.33 28.82
C LEU A 58 0.70 22.58 28.25
N ASN A 59 1.25 22.50 27.04
CA ASN A 59 1.94 23.63 26.40
C ASN A 59 0.99 24.74 25.88
N LEU A 60 -0.33 24.52 25.87
CA LEU A 60 -1.31 25.56 25.54
C LEU A 60 -1.61 26.49 26.72
N GLY A 61 -1.22 26.12 27.94
CA GLY A 61 -1.48 26.89 29.16
C GLY A 61 -0.34 27.79 29.63
N ASP A 62 0.86 27.64 29.06
CA ASP A 62 2.07 28.36 29.52
C ASP A 62 2.42 29.61 28.68
N THR A 63 1.58 29.98 27.71
CA THR A 63 1.69 31.26 27.01
C THR A 63 0.66 32.23 27.56
N ASP A 64 1.00 32.90 28.66
CA ASP A 64 0.87 34.37 28.83
C ASP A 64 1.27 34.80 30.25
N PRO A 65 2.44 35.45 30.45
CA PRO A 65 2.68 36.24 31.65
C PRO A 65 1.99 37.60 31.48
N VAL A 66 0.93 37.84 32.26
CA VAL A 66 0.42 39.20 32.56
C VAL A 66 1.08 39.71 33.82
#